data_AF-A0A444W5Y1-F1
#
_entry.id   AF-A0A444W5Y1-F1
#
_cell.length_a   1.000
_cell.length_b   1.000
_cell.length_c   1.000
_cell.angle_alpha   90.00
_cell.angle_beta   90.00
_cell.angle_gamma   90.00
#
_symmetry.space_group_name_H-M   'P 1'
#
loop_
_entity.id
_entity.type
_entity.pdbx_description
1 polymer ?
#
loop_
_entity_poly.entity_id
_entity_poly.type
_entity_poly.pdbx_seq_one_letter_code
_entity_poly.pdbx_strand_id
1 'polypeptide(L)'
;MLIFSVLNFIFNHQTASLMKKLYLVFPVLLMLFTFTNDKIEGRSDNLMVKTEIDESVIPFDRVIFSVMGDEHMYKTEQLTAFYKIDMNTAAPEYIDNLKNMWFCLLCSKIAKEGSIEEKKFFLNEQINLYSNLPNYNRFYYLLRNCSSFISDDEMKSIATAFYDKNNKILNGTNWEDENTEKQYKEDLIMSIRNHGLLTSHYNQ
;
A
#
# COMPACT_ATOMS: atom_id res chain seq x y z
N MET A 1 -38.89 14.53 55.58
CA MET A 1 -37.47 14.82 55.85
C MET A 1 -36.69 13.49 55.99
N LEU A 2 -36.61 12.67 54.94
CA LEU A 2 -35.94 11.35 54.96
C LEU A 2 -35.32 10.95 53.61
N ILE A 3 -35.55 11.72 52.53
CA ILE A 3 -35.05 11.41 51.17
C ILE A 3 -33.66 12.04 50.92
N PHE A 4 -33.33 13.14 51.61
CA PHE A 4 -32.02 13.81 51.47
C PHE A 4 -30.85 13.07 52.16
N SER A 5 -31.12 12.12 53.06
CA SER A 5 -30.07 11.39 53.78
C SER A 5 -29.53 10.18 53.03
N VAL A 6 -30.28 9.61 52.09
CA VAL A 6 -29.88 8.39 51.36
C VAL A 6 -29.03 8.74 50.13
N LEU A 7 -29.28 9.89 49.49
CA LEU A 7 -28.50 10.34 48.33
C LEU A 7 -27.07 10.79 48.69
N ASN A 8 -26.84 11.33 49.90
CA ASN A 8 -25.49 11.68 50.36
C ASN A 8 -24.62 10.46 50.74
N PHE A 9 -25.23 9.32 51.05
CA PHE A 9 -24.48 8.09 51.36
C PHE A 9 -23.99 7.38 50.09
N ILE A 10 -24.78 7.42 49.01
CA ILE A 10 -24.44 6.76 47.74
C ILE A 10 -23.36 7.57 46.98
N PHE A 11 -23.38 8.91 47.06
CA PHE A 11 -22.37 9.75 46.39
C PHE A 11 -20.98 9.70 47.05
N ASN A 12 -20.91 9.47 48.36
CA ASN A 12 -19.61 9.41 49.07
C ASN A 12 -18.89 8.06 48.95
N HIS A 13 -19.58 6.99 48.56
CA HIS A 13 -18.94 5.66 48.47
C HIS A 13 -18.40 5.32 47.06
N GLN A 14 -18.90 5.97 46.00
CA GLN A 14 -18.45 5.75 44.62
C GLN A 14 -17.19 6.55 44.24
N THR A 15 -16.95 7.72 44.84
CA THR A 15 -15.80 8.59 44.52
C THR A 15 -14.48 8.09 45.13
N ALA A 16 -14.53 7.32 46.22
CA ALA A 16 -13.33 6.77 46.88
C ALA A 16 -12.70 5.56 46.14
N SER A 17 -13.46 4.87 45.29
CA SER A 17 -13.00 3.68 44.54
C SER A 17 -12.29 4.06 43.23
N LEU A 18 -12.71 5.15 42.58
CA LEU A 18 -12.15 5.61 41.31
C LEU A 18 -10.80 6.33 41.45
N MET A 19 -10.55 7.01 42.58
CA MET A 19 -9.27 7.69 42.79
C MET A 19 -8.10 6.74 43.08
N LYS A 20 -8.32 5.51 43.57
CA LYS A 20 -7.21 4.57 43.84
C LYS A 20 -6.64 3.90 42.57
N LYS A 21 -7.40 3.87 41.47
CA LYS A 21 -6.94 3.26 40.21
C LYS A 21 -6.24 4.25 39.27
N LEU A 22 -6.34 5.55 39.52
CA LEU A 22 -5.72 6.60 38.69
C LEU A 22 -4.25 6.89 39.07
N TYR A 23 -3.84 6.57 40.30
CA TYR A 23 -2.46 6.84 40.77
C TYR A 23 -1.43 5.78 40.38
N LEU A 24 -1.83 4.68 39.73
CA LEU A 24 -0.92 3.57 39.40
C LEU A 24 -0.43 3.56 37.94
N VAL A 25 -0.93 4.47 37.09
CA VAL A 25 -0.54 4.51 35.65
C VAL A 25 0.37 5.69 35.32
N PHE A 26 0.50 6.68 36.21
CA PHE A 26 1.27 7.90 35.93
C PHE A 26 2.82 7.83 36.07
N PRO A 27 3.46 6.90 36.83
CA PRO A 27 4.92 6.91 36.93
C PRO A 27 5.65 6.14 35.82
N VAL A 28 4.97 5.35 34.98
CA VAL A 28 5.63 4.58 33.90
C VAL A 28 5.87 5.44 32.65
N LEU A 29 5.14 6.53 32.46
CA LEU A 29 5.28 7.41 31.29
C LEU A 29 6.43 8.43 31.39
N LEU A 30 7.06 8.58 32.56
CA LEU A 30 8.15 9.53 32.79
C LEU A 30 9.55 8.89 32.69
N MET A 31 9.65 7.56 32.51
CA MET A 31 10.93 6.85 32.35
C MET A 31 11.34 6.60 30.89
N LEU A 32 10.60 7.12 29.90
CA LEU A 32 10.92 6.98 28.47
C LEU A 32 11.45 8.26 27.80
N PHE A 33 11.67 9.35 28.56
CA PHE A 33 12.19 10.62 28.03
C PHE A 33 13.66 10.91 28.39
N THR A 34 14.40 9.96 28.95
CA THR A 34 15.81 10.15 29.32
C THR A 34 16.74 9.23 28.54
N PHE A 35 16.69 9.26 27.21
CA PHE A 35 17.80 8.84 26.36
C PHE A 35 17.79 9.67 25.07
N THR A 36 18.49 10.80 25.11
CA THR A 36 19.57 11.22 24.21
C THR A 36 19.69 12.73 24.32
N ASN A 37 20.44 13.18 25.33
CA ASN A 37 20.93 14.55 25.41
C ASN A 37 22.44 14.51 25.14
N ASP A 38 22.81 14.26 23.88
CA ASP A 38 24.17 14.51 23.43
C ASP A 38 24.20 15.90 22.77
N LYS A 39 24.95 16.77 23.45
CA LYS A 39 25.50 18.08 23.07
C LYS A 39 25.23 18.56 21.63
N ILE A 40 24.44 19.62 21.52
CA ILE A 40 24.52 20.56 20.40
C ILE A 40 25.54 21.64 20.78
N GLU A 41 26.78 21.47 20.34
CA GLU A 41 27.73 22.59 20.19
C GLU A 41 27.62 23.10 18.75
N GLY A 42 27.42 24.42 18.63
CA GLY A 42 27.16 25.08 17.37
C GLY A 42 28.32 25.00 16.38
N ARG A 43 27.97 24.78 15.12
CA ARG A 43 28.70 25.30 13.97
C ARG A 43 27.69 25.71 12.91
N SER A 44 27.47 27.03 12.82
CA SER A 44 26.88 27.65 11.65
C SER A 44 27.92 27.55 10.54
N ASP A 45 27.75 26.59 9.66
CA ASP A 45 28.31 26.63 8.31
C ASP A 45 27.16 26.30 7.36
N ASN A 46 26.89 27.23 6.46
CA ASN A 46 25.92 27.11 5.38
C ASN A 46 26.17 25.82 4.59
N LEU A 47 25.42 24.77 4.89
CA LEU A 47 25.21 23.66 3.97
C LEU A 47 23.76 23.76 3.53
N MET A 48 23.52 24.53 2.45
CA MET A 48 22.39 24.24 1.58
C MET A 48 22.64 22.84 1.03
N VAL A 49 22.18 21.83 1.78
CA VAL A 49 21.85 20.53 1.21
C VAL A 49 20.73 20.84 0.23
N LYS A 50 21.09 21.03 -1.04
CA LYS A 50 20.18 20.74 -2.12
C LYS A 50 19.81 19.27 -1.90
N THR A 51 18.69 19.03 -1.25
CA THR A 51 18.05 17.73 -1.29
C THR A 51 17.73 17.53 -2.76
N GLU A 52 18.59 16.81 -3.48
CA GLU A 52 18.16 16.09 -4.66
C GLU A 52 17.01 15.22 -4.17
N ILE A 53 15.79 15.72 -4.35
CA ILE A 53 14.60 14.93 -4.18
C ILE A 53 14.80 13.83 -5.21
N ASP A 54 15.04 12.61 -4.73
CA ASP A 54 15.02 11.41 -5.54
C ASP A 54 13.76 11.50 -6.41
N GLU A 55 13.97 11.70 -7.71
CA GLU A 55 12.92 12.11 -8.65
C GLU A 55 11.80 11.05 -8.73
N SER A 56 12.02 9.88 -8.13
CA SER A 56 11.06 8.79 -7.99
C SER A 56 10.09 8.91 -6.79
N VAL A 57 10.30 9.87 -5.88
CA VAL A 57 9.47 10.04 -4.67
C VAL A 57 8.13 10.70 -4.99
N ILE A 58 7.05 10.08 -4.53
CA ILE A 58 5.69 10.58 -4.73
C ILE A 58 5.39 11.70 -3.71
N PRO A 59 4.97 12.89 -4.15
CA PRO A 59 4.59 13.98 -3.25
C PRO A 59 3.43 13.61 -2.31
N PHE A 60 3.52 13.98 -1.03
CA PHE A 60 2.51 13.67 -0.01
C PHE A 60 1.16 14.38 -0.21
N ASP A 61 1.11 15.40 -1.07
CA ASP A 61 -0.11 16.14 -1.40
C ASP A 61 -1.01 15.42 -2.42
N ARG A 62 -0.58 14.25 -2.92
CA ARG A 62 -1.35 13.44 -3.88
C ARG A 62 -2.61 12.87 -3.26
N VAL A 63 -3.66 12.73 -4.07
CA VAL A 63 -4.97 12.25 -3.64
C VAL A 63 -4.86 10.88 -2.99
N ILE A 64 -3.98 10.01 -3.50
CA ILE A 64 -3.75 8.69 -2.93
C ILE A 64 -3.50 8.71 -1.41
N PHE A 65 -2.77 9.70 -0.88
CA PHE A 65 -2.45 9.78 0.55
C PHE A 65 -3.66 10.17 1.40
N SER A 66 -4.65 10.86 0.84
CA SER A 66 -5.92 11.15 1.52
C SER A 66 -6.89 9.97 1.52
N VAL A 67 -6.66 8.99 0.64
CA VAL A 67 -7.50 7.79 0.48
C VAL A 67 -6.89 6.59 1.21
N MET A 68 -5.55 6.57 1.33
CA MET A 68 -4.80 5.50 1.97
C MET A 68 -5.16 5.40 3.47
N GLY A 69 -5.82 4.30 3.86
CA GLY A 69 -6.31 4.06 5.22
C GLY A 69 -7.83 3.97 5.30
N ASP A 70 -8.54 4.63 4.38
CA ASP A 70 -10.00 4.65 4.30
C ASP A 70 -10.50 4.09 2.96
N GLU A 71 -9.67 3.36 2.21
CA GLU A 71 -9.99 2.88 0.85
C GLU A 71 -11.24 2.00 0.80
N HIS A 72 -11.55 1.35 1.92
CA HIS A 72 -12.74 0.52 2.09
C HIS A 72 -14.05 1.33 2.11
N MET A 73 -14.00 2.62 2.45
CA MET A 73 -15.16 3.52 2.48
C MET A 73 -15.60 3.95 1.07
N TYR A 74 -14.72 3.81 0.07
CA TYR A 74 -14.99 4.25 -1.29
C TYR A 74 -15.41 3.09 -2.19
N LYS A 75 -16.34 3.40 -3.10
CA LYS A 75 -16.70 2.50 -4.20
C LYS A 75 -15.59 2.46 -5.25
N THR A 76 -15.55 1.39 -6.03
CA THR A 76 -14.58 1.18 -7.11
C THR A 76 -14.54 2.37 -8.07
N GLU A 77 -15.69 2.90 -8.47
CA GLU A 77 -15.77 4.02 -9.42
C GLU A 77 -15.19 5.32 -8.84
N GLN A 78 -15.35 5.54 -7.54
CA GLN A 78 -14.79 6.70 -6.84
C GLN A 78 -13.26 6.60 -6.77
N LEU A 79 -12.73 5.44 -6.42
CA LEU A 79 -11.29 5.20 -6.40
C LEU A 79 -10.68 5.33 -7.80
N THR A 80 -11.37 4.82 -8.83
CA THR A 80 -10.97 5.00 -10.24
C THR A 80 -10.96 6.49 -10.63
N ALA A 81 -11.93 7.28 -10.17
CA ALA A 81 -11.96 8.72 -10.42
C ALA A 81 -10.80 9.44 -9.73
N PHE A 82 -10.50 9.11 -8.46
CA PHE A 82 -9.34 9.66 -7.74
C PHE A 82 -8.01 9.32 -8.40
N TYR A 83 -7.85 8.05 -8.82
CA TYR A 83 -6.70 7.63 -9.61
C TYR A 83 -6.52 8.51 -10.86
N LYS A 84 -7.59 8.74 -11.63
CA LYS A 84 -7.51 9.58 -12.84
C LYS A 84 -7.13 11.03 -12.53
N ILE A 85 -7.60 11.59 -11.42
CA ILE A 85 -7.23 12.94 -10.96
C ILE A 85 -5.72 13.00 -10.67
N ASP A 86 -5.20 12.02 -9.93
CA ASP A 86 -3.77 11.93 -9.63
C ASP A 86 -2.94 11.78 -10.90
N MET A 87 -3.35 10.91 -11.84
CA MET A 87 -2.65 10.69 -13.11
C MET A 87 -2.61 11.93 -14.00
N ASN A 88 -3.67 12.74 -14.01
CA ASN A 88 -3.74 13.95 -14.84
C ASN A 88 -2.76 15.05 -14.40
N THR A 89 -2.27 14.98 -13.17
CA THR A 89 -1.41 15.99 -12.56
C THR A 89 -0.06 15.42 -12.12
N ALA A 90 0.19 14.15 -12.38
CA ALA A 90 1.42 13.47 -12.01
C ALA A 90 2.56 13.91 -12.93
N ALA A 91 3.71 14.21 -12.32
CA ALA A 91 4.93 14.46 -13.07
C ALA A 91 5.52 13.12 -13.58
N PRO A 92 6.16 13.11 -14.76
CA PRO A 92 6.69 11.87 -15.35
C PRO A 92 7.66 11.10 -14.46
N GLU A 93 8.36 11.78 -13.56
CA GLU A 93 9.48 11.23 -12.80
C GLU A 93 9.04 10.19 -11.76
N TYR A 94 7.83 10.34 -11.18
CA TYR A 94 7.29 9.40 -10.19
C TYR A 94 5.97 8.73 -10.65
N ILE A 95 5.51 8.96 -11.88
CA ILE A 95 4.19 8.48 -12.34
C ILE A 95 4.04 6.97 -12.22
N ASP A 96 5.07 6.19 -12.55
CA ASP A 96 5.05 4.73 -12.48
C ASP A 96 4.94 4.24 -11.04
N ASN A 97 5.62 4.91 -10.10
CA ASN A 97 5.50 4.61 -8.67
C ASN A 97 4.09 4.94 -8.17
N LEU A 98 3.52 6.07 -8.59
CA LEU A 98 2.16 6.46 -8.21
C LEU A 98 1.12 5.47 -8.77
N LYS A 99 1.28 5.00 -10.01
CA LYS A 99 0.47 3.94 -10.60
C LYS A 99 0.59 2.63 -9.81
N ASN A 100 1.80 2.25 -9.41
CA ASN A 100 2.03 1.06 -8.59
C ASN A 100 1.36 1.16 -7.20
N MET A 101 1.41 2.32 -6.55
CA MET A 101 0.72 2.54 -5.27
C MET A 101 -0.80 2.48 -5.44
N TRP A 102 -1.35 3.15 -6.45
CA TRP A 102 -2.79 3.09 -6.72
C TRP A 102 -3.26 1.68 -7.04
N PHE A 103 -2.49 0.93 -7.83
CA PHE A 103 -2.83 -0.46 -8.15
C PHE A 103 -2.82 -1.36 -6.91
N CYS A 104 -1.95 -1.10 -5.94
CA CYS A 104 -1.95 -1.81 -4.66
C CYS A 104 -3.30 -1.68 -3.94
N LEU A 105 -3.90 -0.47 -3.95
CA LEU A 105 -5.19 -0.18 -3.34
C LEU A 105 -6.38 -0.72 -4.17
N LEU A 106 -6.32 -0.53 -5.49
CA LEU A 106 -7.45 -0.79 -6.39
C LEU A 106 -7.62 -2.25 -6.79
N CYS A 107 -6.52 -3.01 -6.91
CA CYS A 107 -6.53 -4.30 -7.60
C CYS A 107 -7.58 -5.29 -7.07
N SER A 108 -7.74 -5.40 -5.75
CA SER A 108 -8.68 -6.34 -5.14
C SER A 108 -10.14 -6.03 -5.52
N LYS A 109 -10.52 -4.75 -5.43
CA LYS A 109 -11.86 -4.27 -5.80
C LYS A 109 -12.11 -4.40 -7.30
N ILE A 110 -11.16 -3.96 -8.13
CA ILE A 110 -11.27 -4.05 -9.60
C ILE A 110 -11.39 -5.51 -10.06
N ALA A 111 -10.59 -6.42 -9.50
CA ALA A 111 -10.64 -7.83 -9.88
C ALA A 111 -11.99 -8.48 -9.55
N LYS A 112 -12.56 -8.19 -8.38
CA LYS A 112 -13.81 -8.80 -7.89
C LYS A 112 -15.07 -8.14 -8.43
N GLU A 113 -15.08 -6.82 -8.49
CA GLU A 113 -16.28 -5.99 -8.65
C GLU A 113 -16.23 -5.11 -9.91
N GLY A 114 -15.04 -4.87 -10.44
CA GLY A 114 -14.83 -3.96 -11.57
C GLY A 114 -15.53 -4.44 -12.84
N SER A 115 -16.01 -3.47 -13.61
CA SER A 115 -16.51 -3.69 -14.97
C SER A 115 -15.43 -4.28 -15.89
N ILE A 116 -15.85 -4.85 -17.02
CA ILE A 116 -14.91 -5.37 -18.03
C ILE A 116 -13.96 -4.26 -18.49
N GLU A 117 -14.49 -3.06 -18.69
CA GLU A 117 -13.77 -1.88 -19.13
C GLU A 117 -12.72 -1.45 -18.11
N GLU A 118 -13.06 -1.45 -16.81
CA GLU A 118 -12.12 -1.12 -15.74
C GLU A 118 -11.02 -2.17 -15.61
N LYS A 119 -11.36 -3.46 -15.68
CA LYS A 119 -10.36 -4.54 -15.65
C LYS A 119 -9.38 -4.44 -16.81
N LYS A 120 -9.88 -4.20 -18.03
CA LYS A 120 -9.04 -3.96 -19.22
C LYS A 120 -8.18 -2.73 -19.06
N PHE A 121 -8.74 -1.63 -18.55
CA PHE A 121 -8.02 -0.40 -18.31
C PHE A 121 -6.83 -0.61 -17.36
N PHE A 122 -7.06 -1.18 -16.17
CA PHE A 122 -5.99 -1.39 -15.21
C PHE A 122 -5.00 -2.48 -15.63
N LEU A 123 -5.45 -3.50 -16.36
CA LEU A 123 -4.53 -4.50 -16.92
C LEU A 123 -3.55 -3.83 -17.91
N ASN A 124 -4.05 -2.97 -18.80
CA ASN A 124 -3.22 -2.22 -19.74
C ASN A 124 -2.27 -1.24 -19.03
N GLU A 125 -2.74 -0.54 -18.01
CA GLU A 125 -1.88 0.32 -17.20
C GLU A 125 -0.68 -0.46 -16.65
N GLN A 126 -0.91 -1.66 -16.10
CA GLN A 126 0.15 -2.49 -15.54
C GLN A 126 1.09 -3.10 -16.61
N ILE A 127 0.57 -3.45 -17.78
CA ILE A 127 1.37 -3.92 -18.92
C ILE A 127 2.30 -2.82 -19.43
N ASN A 128 1.87 -1.55 -19.36
CA ASN A 128 2.63 -0.44 -19.92
C ASN A 128 3.62 0.21 -18.94
N LEU A 129 3.58 -0.13 -17.65
CA LEU A 129 4.61 0.32 -16.69
C LEU A 129 6.00 -0.13 -17.10
N TYR A 130 7.01 0.71 -16.87
CA TYR A 130 8.40 0.31 -17.08
C TYR A 130 8.73 -0.88 -16.17
N SER A 131 8.44 -0.77 -14.88
CA SER A 131 8.64 -1.83 -13.88
C SER A 131 7.36 -2.09 -13.09
N ASN A 132 7.06 -3.36 -12.85
CA ASN A 132 5.88 -3.79 -12.11
C ASN A 132 6.24 -4.79 -10.99
N LEU A 133 7.50 -4.76 -10.55
CA LEU A 133 8.02 -5.65 -9.52
C LEU A 133 7.27 -5.58 -8.19
N PRO A 134 6.77 -4.44 -7.70
CA PRO A 134 6.02 -4.43 -6.44
C PRO A 134 4.66 -5.16 -6.52
N ASN A 135 4.16 -5.43 -7.72
CA ASN A 135 2.77 -5.78 -7.94
C ASN A 135 2.54 -7.00 -8.86
N TYR A 136 3.56 -7.80 -9.19
CA TYR A 136 3.40 -8.97 -10.06
C TYR A 136 2.29 -9.92 -9.57
N ASN A 137 2.19 -10.18 -8.27
CA ASN A 137 1.14 -11.04 -7.70
C ASN A 137 -0.27 -10.48 -7.95
N ARG A 138 -0.43 -9.16 -7.80
CA ARG A 138 -1.68 -8.44 -8.06
C ARG A 138 -2.02 -8.44 -9.54
N PHE A 139 -1.03 -8.29 -10.42
CA PHE A 139 -1.21 -8.38 -11.86
C PHE A 139 -1.78 -9.75 -12.27
N TYR A 140 -1.16 -10.85 -11.86
CA TYR A 140 -1.66 -12.19 -12.18
C TYR A 140 -3.03 -12.47 -11.55
N TYR A 141 -3.32 -11.89 -10.38
CA TYR A 141 -4.64 -11.95 -9.79
C TYR A 141 -5.69 -11.24 -10.64
N LEU A 142 -5.42 -10.00 -11.08
CA LEU A 142 -6.31 -9.27 -11.98
C LEU A 142 -6.51 -10.05 -13.29
N LEU A 143 -5.43 -10.52 -13.92
CA LEU A 143 -5.49 -11.26 -15.18
C LEU A 143 -6.40 -12.49 -15.09
N ARG A 144 -6.31 -13.28 -14.01
CA ARG A 144 -7.21 -14.43 -13.81
C ARG A 144 -8.68 -14.03 -13.70
N ASN A 145 -8.97 -12.85 -13.15
CA ASN A 145 -10.33 -12.32 -13.04
C ASN A 145 -10.86 -11.71 -14.35
N CYS A 146 -10.09 -11.81 -15.44
CA CYS A 146 -10.48 -11.41 -16.79
C CYS A 146 -10.88 -12.61 -17.67
N SER A 147 -10.87 -13.84 -17.15
CA SER A 147 -11.16 -15.07 -17.92
C SER A 147 -12.55 -15.11 -18.55
N SER A 148 -13.50 -14.31 -18.06
CA SER A 148 -14.83 -14.20 -18.66
C SER A 148 -14.85 -13.45 -19.99
N PHE A 149 -13.78 -12.75 -20.36
CA PHE A 149 -13.72 -11.95 -21.60
C PHE A 149 -12.34 -11.93 -22.28
N ILE A 150 -11.32 -12.60 -21.74
CA ILE A 150 -10.02 -12.83 -22.37
C ILE A 150 -9.87 -14.34 -22.57
N SER A 151 -9.50 -14.76 -23.77
CA SER A 151 -9.29 -16.18 -24.06
C SER A 151 -8.08 -16.74 -23.32
N ASP A 152 -8.01 -18.06 -23.12
CA ASP A 152 -6.87 -18.68 -22.45
C ASP A 152 -5.54 -18.44 -23.17
N ASP A 153 -5.54 -18.50 -24.51
CA ASP A 153 -4.36 -18.22 -25.32
C ASP A 153 -3.89 -16.77 -25.17
N GLU A 154 -4.84 -15.82 -25.12
CA GLU A 154 -4.54 -14.42 -24.90
C GLU A 154 -4.05 -14.16 -23.47
N MET A 155 -4.69 -14.76 -22.45
CA MET A 155 -4.22 -14.69 -21.06
C MET A 155 -2.80 -15.23 -20.92
N LYS A 156 -2.50 -16.38 -21.54
CA LYS A 156 -1.17 -16.97 -21.54
C LYS A 156 -0.15 -16.04 -22.20
N SER A 157 -0.50 -15.47 -23.35
CA SER A 157 0.36 -14.50 -24.05
C SER A 157 0.66 -13.27 -23.19
N ILE A 158 -0.36 -12.69 -22.54
CA ILE A 158 -0.22 -11.54 -21.65
C ILE A 158 0.64 -11.91 -20.42
N ALA A 159 0.39 -13.05 -19.80
CA ALA A 159 1.14 -13.54 -18.65
C ALA A 159 2.64 -13.73 -18.98
N THR A 160 2.94 -14.37 -20.11
CA THR A 160 4.32 -14.59 -20.56
C THR A 160 5.02 -13.27 -20.89
N ALA A 161 4.37 -12.37 -21.64
CA ALA A 161 4.95 -11.07 -21.97
C ALA A 161 5.24 -10.23 -20.71
N PHE A 162 4.35 -10.27 -19.72
CA PHE A 162 4.56 -9.61 -18.44
C PHE A 162 5.73 -10.23 -17.66
N TYR A 163 5.81 -11.56 -17.59
CA TYR A 163 6.94 -12.27 -16.97
C TYR A 163 8.27 -11.90 -17.62
N ASP A 164 8.37 -12.00 -18.94
CA ASP A 164 9.60 -11.76 -19.68
C ASP A 164 10.11 -10.32 -19.48
N LYS A 165 9.19 -9.35 -19.52
CA LYS A 165 9.51 -7.94 -19.24
C LYS A 165 10.10 -7.77 -17.84
N ASN A 166 9.43 -8.29 -16.81
CA ASN A 166 9.88 -8.13 -15.42
C ASN A 166 11.15 -8.94 -15.13
N ASN A 167 11.30 -10.13 -15.71
CA ASN A 167 12.52 -10.92 -15.59
C ASN A 167 13.72 -10.21 -16.22
N LYS A 168 13.53 -9.53 -17.36
CA LYS A 168 14.59 -8.70 -17.97
C LYS A 168 15.02 -7.56 -17.03
N ILE A 169 14.08 -6.92 -16.34
CA ILE A 169 14.37 -5.86 -15.37
C ILE A 169 15.12 -6.43 -14.17
N LEU A 170 14.65 -7.54 -13.56
CA LEU A 170 15.32 -8.18 -12.43
C LEU A 170 16.79 -8.51 -12.72
N ASN A 171 17.08 -8.99 -13.94
CA ASN A 171 18.44 -9.33 -14.35
C ASN A 171 19.29 -8.12 -14.77
N GLY A 172 18.66 -6.97 -15.01
CA GLY A 172 19.35 -5.71 -15.34
C GLY A 172 19.55 -4.77 -14.15
N THR A 173 18.83 -4.99 -13.04
CA THR A 173 18.98 -4.22 -11.80
C THR A 173 20.29 -4.58 -11.12
N ASN A 174 21.02 -3.56 -10.64
CA ASN A 174 22.17 -3.75 -9.78
C ASN A 174 21.68 -3.84 -8.33
N TRP A 175 21.70 -5.04 -7.75
CA TRP A 175 21.18 -5.29 -6.41
C TRP A 175 22.26 -5.07 -5.35
N GLU A 176 21.91 -4.36 -4.30
CA GLU A 176 22.79 -4.21 -3.12
C GLU A 176 22.75 -5.47 -2.24
N ASP A 177 21.64 -6.20 -2.24
CA ASP A 177 21.43 -7.42 -1.47
C ASP A 177 20.99 -8.59 -2.37
N GLU A 178 21.83 -9.62 -2.43
CA GLU A 178 21.60 -10.85 -3.19
C GLU A 178 20.37 -11.63 -2.70
N ASN A 179 20.03 -11.54 -1.40
CA ASN A 179 18.85 -12.23 -0.87
C ASN A 179 17.56 -11.58 -1.40
N THR A 180 17.52 -10.25 -1.42
CA THR A 180 16.41 -9.49 -2.01
C THR A 180 16.27 -9.81 -3.50
N GLU A 181 17.36 -9.84 -4.26
CA GLU A 181 17.33 -10.26 -5.67
C GLU A 181 16.71 -11.65 -5.83
N LYS A 182 17.22 -12.62 -5.06
CA LYS A 182 16.75 -14.00 -5.10
C LYS A 182 15.26 -14.09 -4.77
N GLN A 183 14.80 -13.38 -3.74
CA GLN A 183 13.40 -13.35 -3.35
C GLN A 183 12.49 -12.85 -4.49
N TYR A 184 12.84 -11.72 -5.12
CA TYR A 184 12.05 -11.19 -6.24
C TYR A 184 12.00 -12.14 -7.44
N LYS A 185 13.12 -12.82 -7.73
CA LYS A 185 13.19 -13.83 -8.80
C LYS A 185 12.32 -15.04 -8.50
N GLU A 186 12.43 -15.59 -7.30
CA GLU A 186 11.63 -16.73 -6.86
C GLU A 186 10.14 -16.40 -6.89
N ASP A 187 9.76 -15.24 -6.37
CA ASP A 187 8.38 -14.78 -6.35
C ASP A 187 7.82 -14.64 -7.76
N LEU A 188 8.54 -13.99 -8.68
CA LEU A 188 8.08 -13.83 -10.07
C LEU A 188 7.85 -15.18 -10.76
N ILE A 189 8.76 -16.15 -10.55
CA ILE A 189 8.64 -17.53 -11.07
C ILE A 189 7.42 -18.23 -10.46
N MET A 190 7.21 -18.09 -9.16
CA MET A 190 6.09 -18.72 -8.47
C MET A 190 4.76 -18.12 -8.92
N SER A 191 4.68 -16.81 -9.19
CA SER A 191 3.43 -16.18 -9.63
C SER A 191 2.97 -16.65 -11.02
N ILE A 192 3.88 -16.77 -12.00
CA ILE A 192 3.51 -17.30 -13.33
C ILE A 192 3.14 -18.79 -13.26
N ARG A 193 3.86 -19.58 -12.45
CA ARG A 193 3.52 -21.00 -12.23
C ARG A 193 2.14 -21.17 -11.61
N ASN A 194 1.86 -20.42 -10.54
CA ASN A 194 0.57 -20.43 -9.86
C ASN A 194 -0.55 -19.95 -10.79
N HIS A 195 -0.28 -18.95 -11.64
CA HIS A 195 -1.23 -18.55 -12.67
C HIS A 195 -1.56 -19.71 -13.61
N GLY A 196 -0.55 -20.37 -14.20
CA GLY A 196 -0.74 -21.49 -15.11
C GLY A 196 -1.46 -22.69 -14.48
N LEU A 197 -1.12 -23.04 -13.23
CA LEU A 197 -1.81 -24.11 -12.48
C LEU A 197 -3.28 -23.77 -12.28
N LEU A 198 -3.58 -22.57 -11.77
CA LEU A 198 -4.94 -22.16 -11.51
C LEU A 198 -5.77 -22.11 -12.80
N THR A 199 -5.25 -21.56 -13.90
CA THR A 199 -5.96 -21.53 -15.17
C THR A 199 -6.17 -22.93 -15.76
N SER A 200 -5.20 -23.85 -15.59
CA SER A 200 -5.35 -25.22 -16.10
C SER A 200 -6.42 -26.04 -15.37
N HIS A 201 -6.69 -25.74 -14.09
CA HIS A 201 -7.70 -26.42 -13.28
C HIS A 201 -9.14 -25.93 -13.54
N TYR A 202 -9.36 -24.73 -14.08
CA TYR A 202 -10.69 -24.26 -14.44
C TYR A 202 -11.17 -24.76 -15.82
N ASN A 203 -10.29 -25.43 -16.56
CA ASN A 203 -10.53 -25.89 -17.94
C ASN A 203 -10.76 -27.41 -18.06
N GLN A 204 -10.98 -28.11 -16.93
CA GLN A 204 -11.41 -29.51 -16.86
C GLN A 204 -12.84 -29.58 -16.37
#